data_AF-A0A966VDE7-F1
#
_entry.id   AF-A0A966VDE7-F1
#
_cell.length_a   1.000
_cell.length_b   1.000
_cell.length_c   1.000
_cell.angle_alpha   90.00
_cell.angle_beta   90.00
_cell.angle_gamma   90.00
#
_symmetry.space_group_name_H-M   'P 1'
#
loop_
_entity.id
_entity.type
_entity.pdbx_description
1 polymer ?
#
loop_
_entity_poly.entity_id
_entity_poly.type
_entity_poly.pdbx_seq_one_letter_code
_entity_poly.pdbx_strand_id
1 'polypeptide(L)'
;MAKRASGAPSWRHCKTVAEAAHLVDVGIILGWKEGRHLTATFKEDDQVAIIRYMVNRLCERSEIRLSQEIIVESLLVWLANASSESMIAVMLEELFSNPRCEVTCKNIMEVVFSAEYADKDHSVEIYNLSVVLVCELGFAIQAYDLQFPGQLKGVRQLLDRVATYLLSASNSSSDAVRLSLIHYFGETEQGVTDKVYFNRLMSRFGHTVLDHLFAMLFRKKVEAVALQFLLENMPFILEADHHTQVIVHESVKFYALKNPDRFGLFLTALAERIEGMPEDHVKLCRRALLLQFSALFRVVSEVNVRDLGRDIVIAMAHLKADPTFVQVARELEGDPHLRPQFREMVQKLLHAASANLNPAELVVLKNVKRGRKPTLARTGEMGTISQVSFLSQAAG
;
A
#
# COMPACT_ATOMS: atom_id res chain seq x y z
N MET A 1 -16.22 48.22 -36.99
CA MET A 1 -15.72 47.60 -35.75
C MET A 1 -16.30 46.20 -35.63
N ALA A 2 -15.55 45.18 -36.07
CA ALA A 2 -15.95 43.80 -35.87
C ALA A 2 -15.79 43.46 -34.38
N LYS A 3 -16.89 43.06 -33.72
CA LYS A 3 -16.81 42.39 -32.43
C LYS A 3 -15.98 41.12 -32.63
N ARG A 4 -14.78 41.06 -32.05
CA ARG A 4 -14.03 39.81 -31.86
C ARG A 4 -14.88 38.92 -30.94
N ALA A 5 -15.73 38.10 -31.53
CA ALA A 5 -16.23 36.91 -30.88
C ALA A 5 -15.21 35.80 -31.13
N SER A 6 -14.42 35.51 -30.11
CA SER A 6 -13.88 34.17 -29.78
C SER A 6 -12.90 34.38 -28.64
N GLY A 7 -13.38 34.20 -27.41
CA GLY A 7 -12.47 33.93 -26.30
C GLY A 7 -11.65 32.70 -26.68
N ALA A 8 -10.35 32.72 -26.42
CA ALA A 8 -9.51 31.56 -26.64
C ALA A 8 -10.16 30.33 -25.97
N PRO A 9 -10.16 29.16 -26.63
CA PRO A 9 -10.70 27.93 -26.04
C PRO A 9 -10.09 27.70 -24.65
N SER A 10 -10.94 27.49 -23.64
CA SER A 10 -10.53 27.42 -22.24
C SER A 10 -11.37 26.40 -21.47
N TRP A 11 -10.69 25.62 -20.63
CA TRP A 11 -11.31 24.69 -19.70
C TRP A 11 -12.32 25.34 -18.75
N ARG A 12 -12.15 26.64 -18.42
CA ARG A 12 -13.01 27.36 -17.46
C ARG A 12 -14.48 27.45 -17.86
N HIS A 13 -14.77 27.34 -19.15
CA HIS A 13 -16.12 27.49 -19.69
C HIS A 13 -16.68 26.20 -20.27
N CYS A 14 -15.95 25.09 -20.12
CA CYS A 14 -16.34 23.79 -20.60
C CYS A 14 -17.50 23.23 -19.77
N LYS A 15 -18.59 22.85 -20.44
CA LYS A 15 -19.83 22.34 -19.84
C LYS A 15 -20.30 21.02 -20.43
N THR A 16 -19.71 20.59 -21.53
CA THR A 16 -20.10 19.36 -22.24
C THR A 16 -18.90 18.50 -22.58
N VAL A 17 -19.12 17.19 -22.72
CA VAL A 17 -18.08 16.23 -23.15
C VAL A 17 -17.50 16.63 -24.52
N ALA A 18 -18.33 17.13 -25.43
CA ALA A 18 -17.89 17.57 -26.76
C ALA A 18 -16.94 18.78 -26.70
N GLU A 19 -17.20 19.74 -25.81
CA GLU A 19 -16.30 20.88 -25.57
C GLU A 19 -14.98 20.41 -24.94
N ALA A 20 -15.03 19.48 -23.98
CA ALA A 20 -13.83 18.90 -23.38
C ALA A 20 -12.99 18.16 -24.42
N ALA A 21 -13.63 17.34 -25.26
CA ALA A 21 -12.99 16.64 -26.37
C ALA A 21 -12.30 17.61 -27.34
N HIS A 22 -12.95 18.73 -27.68
CA HIS A 22 -12.35 19.77 -28.51
C HIS A 22 -11.09 20.37 -27.86
N LEU A 23 -11.12 20.65 -26.55
CA LEU A 23 -9.96 21.20 -25.82
C LEU A 23 -8.77 20.22 -25.78
N VAL A 24 -9.05 18.92 -25.66
CA VAL A 24 -8.03 17.86 -25.79
C VAL A 24 -7.45 17.87 -27.21
N ASP A 25 -8.30 17.95 -28.23
CA ASP A 25 -7.86 17.88 -29.62
C ASP A 25 -6.93 19.02 -30.01
N VAL A 26 -7.24 20.24 -29.57
CA VAL A 26 -6.42 21.44 -29.80
C VAL A 26 -5.21 21.55 -28.87
N GLY A 27 -5.07 20.65 -27.89
CA GLY A 27 -3.91 20.58 -27.00
C GLY A 27 -3.88 21.67 -25.93
N ILE A 28 -5.03 22.06 -25.37
CA ILE A 28 -5.06 22.97 -24.23
C ILE A 28 -4.76 22.19 -22.95
N ILE A 29 -3.67 22.52 -22.28
CA ILE A 29 -3.30 21.93 -21.00
C ILE A 29 -4.32 22.29 -19.90
N LEU A 30 -4.71 21.31 -19.09
CA LEU A 30 -5.64 21.51 -17.99
C LEU A 30 -4.90 22.00 -16.74
N GLY A 31 -5.22 23.19 -16.24
CA GLY A 31 -4.70 23.70 -14.97
C GLY A 31 -5.46 23.17 -13.76
N TRP A 32 -4.85 23.22 -12.57
CA TRP A 32 -5.44 22.64 -11.35
C TRP A 32 -6.82 23.21 -10.99
N LYS A 33 -6.95 24.55 -11.03
CA LYS A 33 -8.22 25.24 -10.71
C LYS A 33 -9.34 24.86 -11.68
N GLU A 34 -8.98 24.62 -12.93
CA GLU A 34 -9.92 24.16 -13.96
C GLU A 34 -10.30 22.70 -13.72
N GLY A 35 -9.33 21.82 -13.44
CA GLY A 35 -9.59 20.43 -13.07
C GLY A 35 -10.58 20.31 -11.92
N ARG A 36 -10.35 21.05 -10.82
CA ARG A 36 -11.27 21.10 -9.66
C ARG A 36 -12.68 21.56 -10.04
N HIS A 37 -12.79 22.57 -10.91
CA HIS A 37 -14.09 23.05 -11.34
C HIS A 37 -14.83 22.01 -12.18
N LEU A 38 -14.12 21.35 -13.09
CA LEU A 38 -14.69 20.36 -14.01
C LEU A 38 -15.14 19.11 -13.28
N THR A 39 -14.36 18.59 -12.32
CA THR A 39 -14.76 17.41 -11.53
C THR A 39 -15.97 17.69 -10.64
N ALA A 40 -16.20 18.94 -10.24
CA ALA A 40 -17.42 19.35 -9.54
C ALA A 40 -18.62 19.62 -10.47
N THR A 41 -18.37 19.89 -11.76
CA THR A 41 -19.40 20.27 -12.73
C THR A 41 -19.94 19.08 -13.51
N PHE A 42 -19.05 18.17 -13.92
CA PHE A 42 -19.42 16.98 -14.69
C PHE A 42 -19.90 15.86 -13.80
N LYS A 43 -20.95 15.15 -14.25
CA LYS A 43 -21.39 13.90 -13.63
C LYS A 43 -20.37 12.79 -13.89
N GLU A 44 -20.40 11.75 -13.07
CA GLU A 44 -19.47 10.62 -13.17
C GLU A 44 -19.39 10.03 -14.59
N ASP A 45 -20.53 9.77 -15.23
CA ASP A 45 -20.59 9.26 -16.61
C ASP A 45 -19.90 10.20 -17.63
N ASP A 46 -20.06 11.51 -17.45
CA ASP A 46 -19.40 12.50 -18.32
C ASP A 46 -17.89 12.50 -18.08
N GLN A 47 -17.44 12.39 -16.83
CA GLN A 47 -16.02 12.30 -16.49
C GLN A 47 -15.38 11.03 -17.09
N VAL A 48 -16.08 9.89 -17.00
CA VAL A 48 -15.68 8.62 -17.63
C VAL A 48 -15.52 8.80 -19.14
N ALA A 49 -16.50 9.43 -19.81
CA ALA A 49 -16.43 9.68 -21.25
C ALA A 49 -15.23 10.57 -21.63
N ILE A 50 -14.92 11.60 -20.83
CA ILE A 50 -13.78 12.49 -21.05
C ILE A 50 -12.45 11.76 -20.86
N ILE A 51 -12.30 10.97 -19.80
CA ILE A 51 -11.09 10.17 -19.55
C ILE A 51 -10.86 9.20 -20.70
N ARG A 52 -11.90 8.46 -21.12
CA ARG A 52 -11.79 7.53 -22.26
C ARG A 52 -11.38 8.26 -23.55
N TYR A 53 -11.92 9.45 -23.79
CA TYR A 53 -11.54 10.27 -24.93
C TYR A 53 -10.05 10.66 -24.89
N MET A 54 -9.57 11.14 -23.74
CA MET A 54 -8.16 11.51 -23.54
C MET A 54 -7.23 10.30 -23.77
N VAL A 55 -7.57 9.13 -23.22
CA VAL A 55 -6.77 7.90 -23.40
C VAL A 55 -6.73 7.45 -24.86
N ASN A 56 -7.86 7.50 -25.57
CA ASN A 56 -7.90 7.21 -27.00
C ASN A 56 -7.00 8.15 -27.80
N ARG A 57 -7.09 9.46 -27.55
CA ARG A 57 -6.21 10.44 -28.20
C ARG A 57 -4.75 10.23 -27.87
N LEU A 58 -4.43 9.84 -26.63
CA LEU A 58 -3.07 9.51 -26.22
C LEU A 58 -2.51 8.33 -27.02
N CYS A 59 -3.33 7.29 -27.25
CA CYS A 59 -2.94 6.12 -28.03
C CYS A 59 -2.81 6.42 -29.53
N GLU A 60 -3.74 7.20 -30.10
CA GLU A 60 -3.69 7.61 -31.52
C GLU A 60 -2.46 8.47 -31.81
N ARG A 61 -2.09 9.35 -30.88
CA ARG A 61 -0.97 10.30 -31.00
C ARG A 61 0.30 9.79 -30.33
N SER A 62 0.47 8.47 -30.25
CA SER A 62 1.59 7.79 -29.57
C SER A 62 2.99 8.18 -30.08
N GLU A 63 3.08 8.83 -31.23
CA GLU A 63 4.33 9.25 -31.88
C GLU A 63 4.64 10.76 -31.68
N ILE A 64 3.70 11.54 -31.14
CA ILE A 64 3.82 13.01 -31.02
C ILE A 64 4.07 13.38 -29.56
N ARG A 65 5.35 13.51 -29.17
CA ARG A 65 5.76 13.73 -27.77
C ARG A 65 5.03 14.88 -27.07
N LEU A 66 4.97 16.06 -27.68
CA LEU A 66 4.30 17.22 -27.08
C LEU A 66 2.81 16.96 -26.80
N SER A 67 2.12 16.25 -27.71
CA SER A 67 0.72 15.91 -27.49
C SER A 67 0.54 14.94 -26.33
N GLN A 68 1.50 14.03 -26.12
CA GLN A 68 1.46 13.10 -25.00
C GLN A 68 1.68 13.80 -23.67
N GLU A 69 2.65 14.71 -23.62
CA GLU A 69 2.93 15.50 -22.41
C GLU A 69 1.68 16.28 -21.97
N ILE A 70 1.03 16.98 -22.91
CA ILE A 70 -0.19 17.74 -22.63
C ILE A 70 -1.34 16.83 -22.15
N ILE A 71 -1.56 15.68 -22.81
CA ILE A 71 -2.67 14.78 -22.47
C ILE A 71 -2.42 14.08 -21.14
N VAL A 72 -1.22 13.55 -20.92
CA VAL A 72 -0.85 12.87 -19.66
C VAL A 72 -0.91 13.84 -18.49
N GLU A 73 -0.37 15.04 -18.63
CA GLU A 73 -0.46 16.04 -17.55
C GLU A 73 -1.91 16.44 -17.27
N SER A 74 -2.72 16.63 -18.32
CA SER A 74 -4.14 16.94 -18.15
C SER A 74 -4.91 15.79 -17.49
N LEU A 75 -4.59 14.54 -17.84
CA LEU A 75 -5.14 13.35 -17.18
C LEU A 75 -4.75 13.31 -15.70
N LEU A 76 -3.49 13.57 -15.36
CA LEU A 76 -3.03 13.60 -13.98
C LEU A 76 -3.73 14.69 -13.16
N VAL A 77 -3.87 15.90 -13.71
CA VAL A 77 -4.62 16.98 -13.05
C VAL A 77 -6.08 16.58 -12.85
N TRP A 78 -6.71 15.95 -13.84
CA TRP A 78 -8.09 15.49 -13.73
C TRP A 78 -8.23 14.43 -12.64
N LEU A 79 -7.41 13.38 -12.70
CA LEU A 79 -7.44 12.25 -11.77
C LEU A 79 -7.12 12.69 -10.33
N ALA A 80 -6.20 13.64 -10.15
CA ALA A 80 -5.86 14.19 -8.83
C ALA A 80 -7.07 14.89 -8.20
N ASN A 81 -7.78 15.69 -9.01
CA ASN A 81 -8.97 16.41 -8.56
C ASN A 81 -10.22 15.53 -8.46
N ALA A 82 -10.26 14.40 -9.16
CA ALA A 82 -11.34 13.42 -9.03
C ALA A 82 -11.19 12.60 -7.74
N SER A 83 -9.94 12.32 -7.31
CA SER A 83 -9.64 11.53 -6.10
C SER A 83 -10.42 10.20 -6.05
N SER A 84 -10.60 9.56 -7.21
CA SER A 84 -11.38 8.34 -7.36
C SER A 84 -10.58 7.22 -8.01
N GLU A 85 -10.49 6.08 -7.34
CA GLU A 85 -9.87 4.86 -7.85
C GLU A 85 -10.57 4.33 -9.09
N SER A 86 -11.92 4.45 -9.14
CA SER A 86 -12.69 4.02 -10.31
C SER A 86 -12.28 4.77 -11.58
N MET A 87 -11.86 6.03 -11.47
CA MET A 87 -11.43 6.83 -12.61
C MET A 87 -10.06 6.39 -13.13
N ILE A 88 -9.15 5.95 -12.24
CA ILE A 88 -7.88 5.35 -12.63
C ILE A 88 -8.13 4.00 -13.31
N ALA A 89 -9.01 3.17 -12.75
CA ALA A 89 -9.41 1.90 -13.35
C ALA A 89 -9.98 2.09 -14.77
N VAL A 90 -10.89 3.05 -14.96
CA VAL A 90 -11.45 3.40 -16.28
C VAL A 90 -10.36 3.83 -17.27
N MET A 91 -9.38 4.63 -16.83
CA MET A 91 -8.25 5.03 -17.67
C MET A 91 -7.46 3.81 -18.15
N LEU A 92 -7.15 2.87 -17.24
CA LEU A 92 -6.36 1.68 -17.54
C LEU A 92 -7.15 0.71 -18.42
N GLU A 93 -8.43 0.46 -18.14
CA GLU A 93 -9.30 -0.35 -18.99
C GLU A 93 -9.32 0.14 -20.45
N GLU A 94 -9.48 1.45 -20.65
CA GLU A 94 -9.46 2.04 -21.99
C GLU A 94 -8.07 1.90 -22.65
N LEU A 95 -7.00 2.08 -21.88
CA LEU A 95 -5.63 1.96 -22.35
C LEU A 95 -5.35 0.54 -22.89
N PHE A 96 -5.72 -0.49 -22.12
CA PHE A 96 -5.51 -1.89 -22.50
C PHE A 96 -6.48 -2.40 -23.56
N SER A 97 -7.58 -1.68 -23.81
CA SER A 97 -8.49 -1.94 -24.93
C SER A 97 -7.93 -1.46 -26.28
N ASN A 98 -6.86 -0.64 -26.28
CA ASN A 98 -6.30 -0.07 -27.48
C ASN A 98 -5.16 -0.93 -28.08
N PRO A 99 -5.10 -1.14 -29.41
CA PRO A 99 -4.01 -1.89 -30.05
C PRO A 99 -2.60 -1.33 -29.83
N ARG A 100 -2.49 -0.05 -29.46
CA ARG A 100 -1.20 0.63 -29.21
C ARG A 100 -0.83 0.69 -27.73
N CYS A 101 -1.50 -0.07 -26.87
CA CYS A 101 -1.32 -0.04 -25.42
C CYS A 101 0.16 -0.14 -25.00
N GLU A 102 0.95 -1.05 -25.57
CA GLU A 102 2.38 -1.25 -25.24
C GLU A 102 3.20 0.04 -25.35
N VAL A 103 3.09 0.72 -26.50
CA VAL A 103 3.81 1.96 -26.78
C VAL A 103 3.30 3.07 -25.87
N THR A 104 1.98 3.14 -25.69
CA THR A 104 1.36 4.16 -24.83
C THR A 104 1.77 4.00 -23.36
N CYS A 105 1.80 2.78 -22.83
CA CYS A 105 2.29 2.48 -21.47
C CYS A 105 3.72 3.00 -21.27
N LYS A 106 4.60 2.72 -22.24
CA LYS A 106 5.98 3.23 -22.23
C LYS A 106 6.01 4.77 -22.20
N ASN A 107 5.21 5.41 -23.04
CA ASN A 107 5.19 6.87 -23.13
C ASN A 107 4.61 7.51 -21.86
N ILE A 108 3.58 6.92 -21.24
CA ILE A 108 3.05 7.38 -19.95
C ILE A 108 4.17 7.38 -18.90
N MET A 109 4.90 6.27 -18.75
CA MET A 109 6.02 6.18 -17.80
C MET A 109 7.09 7.24 -18.07
N GLU A 110 7.49 7.41 -19.34
CA GLU A 110 8.51 8.38 -19.72
C GLU A 110 8.05 9.82 -19.47
N VAL A 111 6.79 10.16 -19.76
CA VAL A 111 6.24 11.50 -19.50
C VAL A 111 6.13 11.77 -18.01
N VAL A 112 5.52 10.85 -17.25
CA VAL A 112 5.27 11.02 -15.80
C VAL A 112 6.55 11.36 -15.02
N PHE A 113 7.67 10.72 -15.35
CA PHE A 113 8.93 10.93 -14.62
C PHE A 113 9.85 11.98 -15.24
N SER A 114 9.57 12.46 -16.45
CA SER A 114 10.33 13.55 -17.07
C SER A 114 9.58 14.89 -17.05
N ALA A 115 8.30 14.91 -16.69
CA ALA A 115 7.45 16.09 -16.78
C ALA A 115 7.88 17.17 -15.79
N GLU A 116 8.16 18.36 -16.31
CA GLU A 116 8.06 19.59 -15.55
C GLU A 116 6.59 20.03 -15.55
N TYR A 117 5.89 19.79 -14.44
CA TYR A 117 4.47 20.13 -14.34
C TYR A 117 4.26 21.65 -14.50
N ALA A 118 3.30 22.02 -15.35
CA ALA A 118 2.94 23.40 -15.62
C ALA A 118 2.38 24.10 -14.37
N ASP A 119 1.63 23.38 -13.53
CA ASP A 119 1.12 23.89 -12.25
C ASP A 119 2.14 23.66 -11.12
N LYS A 120 3.05 24.62 -10.95
CA LYS A 120 4.13 24.53 -9.95
C LYS A 120 3.62 24.45 -8.52
N ASP A 121 2.51 25.11 -8.22
CA ASP A 121 1.94 25.20 -6.88
C ASP A 121 1.38 23.84 -6.40
N HIS A 122 0.95 22.98 -7.33
CA HIS A 122 0.39 21.66 -7.05
C HIS A 122 1.26 20.51 -7.61
N SER A 123 2.52 20.81 -7.92
CA SER A 123 3.45 19.86 -8.53
C SER A 123 3.70 18.63 -7.66
N VAL A 124 3.61 18.75 -6.33
CA VAL A 124 3.79 17.63 -5.39
C VAL A 124 2.61 16.67 -5.46
N GLU A 125 1.38 17.18 -5.48
CA GLU A 125 0.17 16.38 -5.58
C GLU A 125 0.09 15.63 -6.91
N ILE A 126 0.41 16.33 -8.01
CA ILE A 126 0.48 15.74 -9.34
C ILE A 126 1.57 14.66 -9.38
N TYR A 127 2.75 14.92 -8.82
CA TYR A 127 3.83 13.94 -8.73
C TYR A 127 3.47 12.70 -7.91
N ASN A 128 2.79 12.88 -6.77
CA ASN A 128 2.34 11.76 -5.94
C ASN A 128 1.36 10.86 -6.71
N LEU A 129 0.39 11.46 -7.39
CA LEU A 129 -0.55 10.71 -8.22
C LEU A 129 0.15 10.01 -9.40
N SER A 130 1.12 10.68 -10.02
CA SER A 130 1.96 10.12 -11.06
C SER A 130 2.62 8.81 -10.63
N VAL A 131 3.17 8.75 -9.42
CA VAL A 131 3.73 7.50 -8.86
C VAL A 131 2.64 6.44 -8.67
N VAL A 132 1.50 6.83 -8.08
CA VAL A 132 0.35 5.92 -7.89
C VAL A 132 -0.11 5.32 -9.23
N LEU A 133 -0.31 6.16 -10.25
CA LEU A 133 -0.72 5.73 -11.58
C LEU A 133 0.26 4.72 -12.17
N VAL A 134 1.56 4.90 -11.96
CA VAL A 134 2.58 3.96 -12.46
C VAL A 134 2.57 2.65 -11.67
N CYS A 135 2.30 2.67 -10.36
CA CYS A 135 2.05 1.44 -9.60
C CYS A 135 0.84 0.67 -10.16
N GLU A 136 -0.29 1.35 -10.34
CA GLU A 136 -1.51 0.74 -10.91
C GLU A 136 -1.31 0.25 -12.33
N LEU A 137 -0.55 0.99 -13.14
CA LEU A 137 -0.15 0.55 -14.47
C LEU A 137 0.65 -0.76 -14.41
N GLY A 138 1.57 -0.89 -13.45
CA GLY A 138 2.32 -2.12 -13.23
C GLY A 138 1.42 -3.31 -12.87
N PHE A 139 0.46 -3.12 -11.95
CA PHE A 139 -0.54 -4.14 -11.63
C PHE A 139 -1.41 -4.50 -12.83
N ALA A 140 -1.88 -3.52 -13.58
CA ALA A 140 -2.70 -3.74 -14.76
C ALA A 140 -1.93 -4.47 -15.88
N ILE A 141 -0.64 -4.19 -16.09
CA ILE A 141 0.22 -4.94 -17.02
C ILE A 141 0.28 -6.42 -16.63
N GLN A 142 0.51 -6.71 -15.33
CA GLN A 142 0.57 -8.09 -14.84
C GLN A 142 -0.78 -8.81 -14.99
N ALA A 143 -1.87 -8.17 -14.57
CA ALA A 143 -3.21 -8.72 -14.69
C ALA A 143 -3.60 -8.99 -16.15
N TYR A 144 -3.25 -8.07 -17.07
CA TYR A 144 -3.51 -8.23 -18.49
C TYR A 144 -2.71 -9.39 -19.09
N ASP A 145 -1.42 -9.54 -18.76
CA ASP A 145 -0.61 -10.67 -19.25
C ASP A 145 -1.12 -12.03 -18.74
N LEU A 146 -1.60 -12.08 -17.49
CA LEU A 146 -2.23 -13.29 -16.94
C LEU A 146 -3.54 -13.66 -17.65
N GLN A 147 -4.38 -12.66 -17.95
CA GLN A 147 -5.68 -12.88 -18.60
C GLN A 147 -5.55 -13.14 -20.11
N PHE A 148 -4.59 -12.48 -20.76
CA PHE A 148 -4.37 -12.54 -22.21
C PHE A 148 -2.91 -12.84 -22.57
N PRO A 149 -2.40 -14.04 -22.25
CA PRO A 149 -0.98 -14.37 -22.43
C PRO A 149 -0.51 -14.17 -23.87
N GLY A 150 0.59 -13.43 -24.04
CA GLY A 150 1.24 -13.20 -25.34
C GLY A 150 0.60 -12.14 -26.23
N GLN A 151 -0.48 -11.47 -25.79
CA GLN A 151 -1.02 -10.32 -26.53
C GLN A 151 -0.15 -9.07 -26.40
N LEU A 152 0.42 -8.84 -25.22
CA LEU A 152 1.38 -7.77 -24.98
C LEU A 152 2.81 -8.31 -25.22
N LYS A 153 3.54 -7.73 -26.17
CA LYS A 153 4.94 -8.11 -26.39
C LYS A 153 5.81 -7.41 -25.33
N GLY A 154 6.86 -8.08 -24.90
CA GLY A 154 7.84 -7.46 -23.99
C GLY A 154 7.31 -7.10 -22.60
N VAL A 155 6.27 -7.77 -22.09
CA VAL A 155 5.70 -7.56 -20.74
C VAL A 155 6.78 -7.41 -19.68
N ARG A 156 7.74 -8.34 -19.66
CA ARG A 156 8.87 -8.30 -18.72
C ARG A 156 9.69 -7.01 -18.83
N GLN A 157 9.97 -6.54 -20.04
CA GLN A 157 10.72 -5.31 -20.27
C GLN A 157 9.92 -4.07 -19.84
N LEU A 158 8.60 -4.09 -19.98
CA LEU A 158 7.72 -3.04 -19.46
C LEU A 158 7.72 -3.03 -17.92
N LEU A 159 7.58 -4.19 -17.28
CA LEU A 159 7.63 -4.30 -15.83
C LEU A 159 9.00 -3.91 -15.26
N ASP A 160 10.10 -4.28 -15.92
CA ASP A 160 11.46 -3.85 -15.56
C ASP A 160 11.60 -2.31 -15.64
N ARG A 161 10.96 -1.68 -16.63
CA ARG A 161 10.89 -0.21 -16.74
C ARG A 161 10.07 0.40 -15.60
N VAL A 162 8.88 -0.13 -15.32
CA VAL A 162 8.04 0.30 -14.18
C VAL A 162 8.87 0.26 -12.89
N ALA A 163 9.50 -0.88 -12.60
CA ALA A 163 10.33 -1.05 -11.42
C ALA A 163 11.48 -0.02 -11.37
N THR A 164 12.19 0.18 -12.48
CA THR A 164 13.29 1.15 -12.56
C THR A 164 12.84 2.57 -12.23
N TYR A 165 11.73 3.03 -12.81
CA TYR A 165 11.20 4.36 -12.56
C TYR A 165 10.69 4.51 -11.12
N LEU A 166 9.95 3.53 -10.60
CA LEU A 166 9.45 3.55 -9.22
C LEU A 166 10.59 3.55 -8.19
N LEU A 167 11.68 2.81 -8.43
CA LEU A 167 12.88 2.88 -7.58
C LEU A 167 13.59 4.24 -7.63
N SER A 168 13.45 5.00 -8.71
CA SER A 168 13.96 6.37 -8.80
C SER A 168 13.13 7.33 -7.94
N ALA A 169 11.81 7.13 -7.91
CA ALA A 169 10.87 7.88 -7.09
C ALA A 169 11.05 7.66 -5.58
N SER A 170 11.68 6.54 -5.21
CA SER A 170 11.90 6.14 -3.82
C SER A 170 12.77 7.09 -2.99
N ASN A 171 13.45 8.06 -3.61
CA ASN A 171 14.18 9.11 -2.90
C ASN A 171 13.26 10.24 -2.41
N SER A 172 11.98 10.25 -2.80
CA SER A 172 11.00 11.22 -2.35
C SER A 172 10.79 11.16 -0.84
N SER A 173 10.58 12.32 -0.22
CA SER A 173 10.16 12.45 1.17
C SER A 173 8.65 12.29 1.36
N SER A 174 7.87 12.21 0.28
CA SER A 174 6.42 12.06 0.31
C SER A 174 6.02 10.69 0.86
N ASP A 175 5.23 10.69 1.94
CA ASP A 175 4.68 9.45 2.51
C ASP A 175 3.72 8.76 1.54
N ALA A 176 2.98 9.51 0.72
CA ALA A 176 2.13 8.94 -0.32
C ALA A 176 2.95 8.08 -1.30
N VAL A 177 4.09 8.60 -1.74
CA VAL A 177 5.02 7.86 -2.62
C VAL A 177 5.55 6.63 -1.92
N ARG A 178 6.07 6.77 -0.70
CA ARG A 178 6.69 5.66 0.03
C ARG A 178 5.72 4.52 0.33
N LEU A 179 4.50 4.84 0.76
CA LEU A 179 3.45 3.86 1.02
C LEU A 179 3.01 3.15 -0.27
N SER A 180 2.83 3.90 -1.37
CA SER A 180 2.52 3.30 -2.68
C SER A 180 3.60 2.32 -3.14
N LEU A 181 4.87 2.68 -2.95
CA LEU A 181 6.00 1.84 -3.33
C LEU A 181 6.11 0.58 -2.48
N ILE A 182 5.88 0.67 -1.17
CA ILE A 182 5.85 -0.51 -0.28
C ILE A 182 4.76 -1.47 -0.73
N HIS A 183 3.56 -0.97 -1.00
CA HIS A 183 2.46 -1.81 -1.46
C HIS A 183 2.79 -2.48 -2.79
N TYR A 184 3.17 -1.68 -3.80
CA TYR A 184 3.48 -2.18 -5.14
C TYR A 184 4.56 -3.26 -5.15
N PHE A 185 5.73 -3.00 -4.56
CA PHE A 185 6.81 -3.99 -4.57
C PHE A 185 6.54 -5.16 -3.61
N GLY A 186 5.78 -4.94 -2.54
CA GLY A 186 5.39 -6.01 -1.61
C GLY A 186 4.53 -7.06 -2.30
N GLU A 187 3.55 -6.60 -3.08
CA GLU A 187 2.64 -7.45 -3.85
C GLU A 187 3.31 -8.07 -5.07
N THR A 188 4.04 -7.27 -5.87
CA THR A 188 4.68 -7.78 -7.11
C THR A 188 5.84 -8.74 -6.87
N GLU A 189 6.53 -8.66 -5.73
CA GLU A 189 7.58 -9.61 -5.32
C GLU A 189 7.07 -10.61 -4.27
N GLN A 190 5.74 -10.77 -4.11
CA GLN A 190 5.18 -11.75 -3.18
C GLN A 190 5.63 -13.17 -3.50
N GLY A 191 6.06 -13.94 -2.49
CA GLY A 191 6.53 -15.31 -2.67
C GLY A 191 7.88 -15.46 -3.40
N VAL A 192 8.47 -14.36 -3.89
CA VAL A 192 9.82 -14.36 -4.47
C VAL A 192 10.84 -14.51 -3.35
N THR A 193 11.79 -15.43 -3.52
CA THR A 193 12.82 -15.73 -2.49
C THR A 193 13.75 -14.54 -2.23
N ASP A 194 14.09 -13.79 -3.28
CA ASP A 194 14.92 -12.58 -3.17
C ASP A 194 14.11 -11.37 -3.65
N LYS A 195 13.50 -10.65 -2.69
CA LYS A 195 12.71 -9.44 -2.95
C LYS A 195 13.62 -8.23 -3.16
N VAL A 196 14.39 -8.25 -4.24
CA VAL A 196 15.47 -7.28 -4.51
C VAL A 196 14.97 -5.84 -4.41
N TYR A 197 13.82 -5.53 -5.01
CA TYR A 197 13.33 -4.16 -5.05
C TYR A 197 12.74 -3.74 -3.71
N PHE A 198 11.92 -4.59 -3.09
CA PHE A 198 11.32 -4.36 -1.78
C PHE A 198 12.37 -4.17 -0.69
N ASN A 199 13.38 -5.05 -0.63
CA ASN A 199 14.48 -4.95 0.34
C ASN A 199 15.26 -3.63 0.16
N ARG A 200 15.45 -3.18 -1.09
CA ARG A 200 16.09 -1.90 -1.39
C ARG A 200 15.25 -0.71 -0.89
N LEU A 201 13.92 -0.77 -0.98
CA LEU A 201 13.03 0.26 -0.43
C LEU A 201 13.09 0.28 1.09
N MET A 202 12.97 -0.88 1.73
CA MET A 202 13.02 -1.00 3.19
C MET A 202 14.34 -0.52 3.76
N SER A 203 15.46 -0.77 3.08
CA SER A 203 16.77 -0.24 3.47
C SER A 203 16.87 1.29 3.39
N ARG A 204 16.11 1.93 2.49
CA ARG A 204 16.13 3.39 2.28
C ARG A 204 15.25 4.15 3.25
N PHE A 205 14.03 3.69 3.48
CA PHE A 205 13.03 4.41 4.27
C PHE A 205 12.14 3.51 5.14
N GLY A 206 12.48 2.23 5.30
CA GLY A 206 11.68 1.28 6.08
C GLY A 206 11.50 1.72 7.53
N HIS A 207 12.55 2.21 8.18
CA HIS A 207 12.46 2.77 9.54
C HIS A 207 11.48 3.93 9.63
N THR A 208 11.57 4.91 8.73
CA THR A 208 10.74 6.12 8.79
C THR A 208 9.28 5.81 8.49
N VAL A 209 9.01 4.91 7.53
CA VAL A 209 7.64 4.52 7.21
C VAL A 209 7.01 3.67 8.33
N LEU A 210 7.74 2.70 8.89
CA LEU A 210 7.20 1.91 10.00
C LEU A 210 6.94 2.76 11.23
N ASP A 211 7.86 3.68 11.57
CA ASP A 211 7.65 4.62 12.67
C ASP A 211 6.40 5.48 12.44
N HIS A 212 6.23 5.99 11.22
CA HIS A 212 5.06 6.75 10.83
C HIS A 212 3.75 5.95 10.94
N LEU A 213 3.69 4.74 10.35
CA LEU A 213 2.52 3.87 10.38
C LEU A 213 2.14 3.46 11.81
N PHE A 214 3.10 3.08 12.65
CA PHE A 214 2.82 2.74 14.04
C PHE A 214 2.43 3.97 14.88
N ALA A 215 3.01 5.14 14.62
CA ALA A 215 2.54 6.38 15.25
C ALA A 215 1.07 6.67 14.90
N MET A 216 0.66 6.43 13.66
CA MET A 216 -0.73 6.58 13.21
C MET A 216 -1.67 5.52 13.78
N LEU A 217 -1.22 4.27 13.90
CA LEU A 217 -2.01 3.18 14.49
C LEU A 217 -2.54 3.55 15.89
N PHE A 218 -1.76 4.29 16.67
CA PHE A 218 -2.16 4.72 18.02
C PHE A 218 -2.90 6.07 18.06
N ARG A 219 -3.21 6.67 16.91
CA ARG A 219 -4.05 7.89 16.78
C ARG A 219 -5.47 7.54 16.38
N LYS A 220 -6.44 7.77 17.28
CA LYS A 220 -7.85 7.38 17.12
C LYS A 220 -8.51 7.79 15.79
N LYS A 221 -8.14 8.95 15.22
CA LYS A 221 -8.75 9.46 13.97
C LYS A 221 -8.34 8.66 12.73
N VAL A 222 -7.15 8.05 12.74
CA VAL A 222 -6.55 7.39 11.57
C VAL A 222 -6.22 5.92 11.79
N GLU A 223 -6.42 5.43 13.02
CA GLU A 223 -6.15 4.06 13.43
C GLU A 223 -6.74 3.01 12.48
N ALA A 224 -7.99 3.17 12.04
CA ALA A 224 -8.65 2.19 11.18
C ALA A 224 -7.89 1.98 9.86
N VAL A 225 -7.49 3.08 9.22
CA VAL A 225 -6.79 3.07 7.92
C VAL A 225 -5.34 2.62 8.10
N ALA A 226 -4.67 3.08 9.16
CA ALA A 226 -3.30 2.65 9.47
C ALA A 226 -3.23 1.15 9.81
N LEU A 227 -4.22 0.65 10.56
CA LEU A 227 -4.36 -0.77 10.86
C LEU A 227 -4.60 -1.57 9.58
N GLN A 228 -5.52 -1.15 8.72
CA GLN A 228 -5.80 -1.82 7.46
C GLN A 228 -4.52 -1.92 6.61
N PHE A 229 -3.84 -0.80 6.40
CA PHE A 229 -2.61 -0.76 5.60
C PHE A 229 -1.51 -1.66 6.20
N LEU A 230 -1.33 -1.64 7.53
CA LEU A 230 -0.36 -2.51 8.20
C LEU A 230 -0.75 -3.99 8.04
N LEU A 231 -2.01 -4.37 8.21
CA LEU A 231 -2.45 -5.76 8.07
C LEU A 231 -2.31 -6.28 6.64
N GLU A 232 -2.47 -5.42 5.65
CA GLU A 232 -2.29 -5.75 4.22
C GLU A 232 -0.81 -5.88 3.85
N ASN A 233 0.07 -5.02 4.38
CA ASN A 233 1.45 -4.92 3.91
C ASN A 233 2.50 -5.57 4.83
N MET A 234 2.20 -5.80 6.11
CA MET A 234 3.11 -6.50 7.03
C MET A 234 3.49 -7.91 6.57
N PRO A 235 2.62 -8.71 5.92
CA PRO A 235 3.04 -10.00 5.39
C PRO A 235 4.23 -9.90 4.43
N PHE A 236 4.25 -8.92 3.52
CA PHE A 236 5.36 -8.70 2.60
C PHE A 236 6.64 -8.28 3.33
N ILE A 237 6.48 -7.44 4.36
CA ILE A 237 7.58 -6.98 5.22
C ILE A 237 8.19 -8.14 6.01
N LEU A 238 7.39 -9.11 6.45
CA LEU A 238 7.87 -10.29 7.19
C LEU A 238 8.59 -11.31 6.31
N GLU A 239 8.28 -11.34 5.01
CA GLU A 239 8.99 -12.16 4.02
C GLU A 239 10.32 -11.54 3.56
N ALA A 240 10.58 -10.28 3.91
CA ALA A 240 11.78 -9.55 3.51
C ALA A 240 13.05 -10.08 4.18
N ASP A 241 14.20 -9.60 3.72
CA ASP A 241 15.51 -10.05 4.17
C ASP A 241 15.80 -9.79 5.67
N HIS A 242 16.93 -10.33 6.14
CA HIS A 242 17.34 -10.18 7.52
C HIS A 242 17.49 -8.73 7.96
N HIS A 243 18.02 -7.85 7.09
CA HIS A 243 18.16 -6.43 7.43
C HIS A 243 16.78 -5.80 7.71
N THR A 244 15.81 -6.05 6.83
CA THR A 244 14.43 -5.60 7.02
C THR A 244 13.81 -6.18 8.30
N GLN A 245 14.08 -7.45 8.62
CA GLN A 245 13.61 -8.05 9.88
C GLN A 245 14.16 -7.35 11.13
N VAL A 246 15.40 -6.83 11.08
CA VAL A 246 15.97 -6.03 12.18
C VAL A 246 15.24 -4.70 12.31
N ILE A 247 14.96 -4.01 11.19
CA ILE A 247 14.18 -2.76 11.17
C ILE A 247 12.82 -2.98 11.84
N VAL A 248 12.10 -4.02 11.40
CA VAL A 248 10.78 -4.39 11.92
C VAL A 248 10.85 -4.68 13.42
N HIS A 249 11.83 -5.48 13.84
CA HIS A 249 11.99 -5.86 15.24
C HIS A 249 12.15 -4.63 16.14
N GLU A 250 13.02 -3.69 15.76
CA GLU A 250 13.28 -2.49 16.53
C GLU A 250 12.04 -1.58 16.62
N SER A 251 11.33 -1.39 15.50
CA SER A 251 10.08 -0.61 15.46
C SER A 251 8.99 -1.27 16.32
N VAL A 252 8.77 -2.57 16.16
CA VAL A 252 7.80 -3.36 16.92
C VAL A 252 8.12 -3.29 18.42
N LYS A 253 9.37 -3.51 18.81
CA LYS A 253 9.83 -3.43 20.19
C LYS A 253 9.53 -2.08 20.81
N PHE A 254 9.89 -0.98 20.13
CA PHE A 254 9.65 0.37 20.62
C PHE A 254 8.15 0.63 20.88
N TYR A 255 7.30 0.34 19.90
CA TYR A 255 5.86 0.61 20.01
C TYR A 255 5.12 -0.34 20.95
N ALA A 256 5.57 -1.59 21.04
CA ALA A 256 5.05 -2.56 22.00
C ALA A 256 5.28 -2.12 23.44
N LEU A 257 6.45 -1.57 23.75
CA LEU A 257 6.76 -1.05 25.09
C LEU A 257 6.09 0.30 25.37
N LYS A 258 5.88 1.12 24.33
CA LYS A 258 5.22 2.43 24.45
C LYS A 258 3.71 2.33 24.67
N ASN A 259 3.04 1.40 23.99
CA ASN A 259 1.57 1.22 24.04
C ASN A 259 1.16 -0.26 24.20
N PRO A 260 1.56 -0.95 25.28
CA PRO A 260 1.46 -2.42 25.38
C PRO A 260 0.05 -2.96 25.18
N ASP A 261 -0.96 -2.37 25.84
CA ASP A 261 -2.36 -2.84 25.75
C ASP A 261 -2.91 -2.74 24.32
N ARG A 262 -2.58 -1.68 23.57
CA ARG A 262 -3.07 -1.52 22.18
C ARG A 262 -2.23 -2.30 21.19
N PHE A 263 -0.94 -2.43 21.45
CA PHE A 263 -0.03 -3.18 20.60
C PHE A 263 -0.33 -4.68 20.64
N GLY A 264 -0.69 -5.24 21.80
CA GLY A 264 -1.14 -6.64 21.92
C GLY A 264 -2.34 -6.96 21.03
N LEU A 265 -3.29 -6.03 20.90
CA LEU A 265 -4.43 -6.17 19.98
C LEU A 265 -3.98 -6.22 18.52
N PHE A 266 -3.01 -5.38 18.14
CA PHE A 266 -2.45 -5.38 16.80
C PHE A 266 -1.74 -6.70 16.48
N LEU A 267 -0.94 -7.23 17.42
CA LEU A 267 -0.25 -8.51 17.22
C LEU A 267 -1.24 -9.67 17.01
N THR A 268 -2.34 -9.66 17.75
CA THR A 268 -3.40 -10.66 17.60
C THR A 268 -4.08 -10.53 16.24
N ALA A 269 -4.47 -9.31 15.84
CA ALA A 269 -5.09 -9.06 14.53
C ALA A 269 -4.17 -9.45 13.36
N LEU A 270 -2.86 -9.18 13.47
CA LEU A 270 -1.87 -9.57 12.47
C LEU A 270 -1.73 -11.10 12.38
N ALA A 271 -1.69 -11.79 13.52
CA ALA A 271 -1.60 -13.25 13.55
C ALA A 271 -2.86 -13.91 12.97
N GLU A 272 -4.06 -13.40 13.30
CA GLU A 272 -5.34 -13.84 12.73
C GLU A 272 -5.38 -13.61 11.21
N ARG A 273 -4.89 -12.46 10.74
CA ARG A 273 -4.80 -12.14 9.30
C ARG A 273 -3.92 -13.16 8.56
N ILE A 274 -2.74 -13.47 9.09
CA ILE A 274 -1.80 -14.43 8.48
C ILE A 274 -2.32 -15.88 8.58
N GLU A 275 -3.02 -16.23 9.66
CA GLU A 275 -3.69 -17.53 9.78
C GLU A 275 -4.76 -17.72 8.69
N GLY A 276 -5.52 -16.66 8.38
CA GLY A 276 -6.59 -16.68 7.37
C GLY A 276 -6.13 -16.57 5.91
N MET A 277 -4.83 -16.42 5.65
CA MET A 277 -4.29 -16.30 4.29
C MET A 277 -4.01 -17.69 3.66
N PRO A 278 -4.03 -17.84 2.33
CA PRO A 278 -3.79 -19.13 1.65
C PRO A 278 -2.39 -19.69 1.93
N GLU A 279 -2.28 -21.01 2.13
CA GLU A 279 -1.05 -21.74 2.50
C GLU A 279 0.17 -21.43 1.61
N ASP A 280 -0.05 -21.26 0.30
CA ASP A 280 1.01 -21.01 -0.67
C ASP A 280 1.70 -19.64 -0.49
N HIS A 281 1.03 -18.71 0.20
CA HIS A 281 1.45 -17.32 0.37
C HIS A 281 1.96 -16.97 1.77
N VAL A 282 2.01 -17.93 2.71
CA VAL A 282 2.22 -17.61 4.14
C VAL A 282 3.36 -18.33 4.83
N LYS A 283 3.96 -19.37 4.24
CA LYS A 283 4.96 -20.18 4.96
C LYS A 283 6.14 -19.36 5.49
N LEU A 284 6.69 -18.47 4.67
CA LEU A 284 7.81 -17.61 5.08
C LEU A 284 7.37 -16.55 6.09
N CYS A 285 6.26 -15.87 5.81
CA CYS A 285 5.68 -14.85 6.69
C CYS A 285 5.34 -15.39 8.09
N ARG A 286 4.67 -16.56 8.17
CA ARG A 286 4.25 -17.21 9.42
C ARG A 286 5.46 -17.54 10.30
N ARG A 287 6.50 -18.12 9.69
CA ARG A 287 7.77 -18.41 10.38
C ARG A 287 8.47 -17.14 10.86
N ALA A 288 8.58 -16.13 10.01
CA ALA A 288 9.20 -14.86 10.38
C ALA A 288 8.45 -14.19 11.54
N LEU A 289 7.11 -14.14 11.49
CA LEU A 289 6.30 -13.58 12.56
C LEU A 289 6.48 -14.33 13.88
N LEU A 290 6.50 -15.66 13.84
CA LEU A 290 6.74 -16.49 15.02
C LEU A 290 8.10 -16.19 15.67
N LEU A 291 9.15 -16.01 14.86
CA LEU A 291 10.48 -15.62 15.34
C LEU A 291 10.48 -14.19 15.92
N GLN A 292 9.77 -13.25 15.29
CA GLN A 292 9.59 -11.90 15.81
C GLN A 292 8.86 -11.90 17.16
N PHE A 293 7.80 -12.71 17.30
CA PHE A 293 7.10 -12.88 18.58
C PHE A 293 7.98 -13.50 19.65
N SER A 294 8.79 -14.51 19.31
CA SER A 294 9.75 -15.10 20.24
C SER A 294 10.78 -14.08 20.75
N ALA A 295 11.36 -13.29 19.84
CA ALA A 295 12.30 -12.23 20.21
C ALA A 295 11.63 -11.14 21.06
N LEU A 296 10.43 -10.68 20.68
CA LEU A 296 9.68 -9.69 21.45
C LEU A 296 9.29 -10.22 22.83
N PHE A 297 8.89 -11.48 22.94
CA PHE A 297 8.53 -12.11 24.21
C PHE A 297 9.69 -12.11 25.22
N ARG A 298 10.93 -12.32 24.76
CA ARG A 298 12.12 -12.21 25.60
C ARG A 298 12.29 -10.80 26.15
N VAL A 299 12.18 -9.77 25.31
CA VAL A 299 12.26 -8.36 25.72
C VAL A 299 11.16 -8.04 26.74
N VAL A 300 9.93 -8.45 26.45
CA VAL A 300 8.76 -8.20 27.31
C VAL A 300 8.89 -8.92 28.66
N SER A 301 9.50 -10.10 28.69
CA SER A 301 9.87 -10.82 29.92
C SER A 301 10.93 -10.05 30.71
N GLU A 302 11.97 -9.54 30.05
CA GLU A 302 13.02 -8.75 30.69
C GLU A 302 12.44 -7.52 31.42
N VAL A 303 11.60 -6.74 30.72
CA VAL A 303 10.94 -5.54 31.29
C VAL A 303 9.68 -5.84 32.09
N ASN A 304 9.29 -7.12 32.21
CA ASN A 304 8.18 -7.61 33.04
C ASN A 304 6.77 -7.09 32.66
N VAL A 305 6.48 -6.88 31.37
CA VAL A 305 5.15 -6.42 30.92
C VAL A 305 4.23 -7.62 30.68
N ARG A 306 3.69 -8.16 31.78
CA ARG A 306 2.98 -9.46 31.81
C ARG A 306 1.77 -9.57 30.87
N ASP A 307 0.97 -8.51 30.75
CA ASP A 307 -0.23 -8.53 29.91
C ASP A 307 0.14 -8.63 28.42
N LEU A 308 1.11 -7.83 27.96
CA LEU A 308 1.65 -7.94 26.60
C LEU A 308 2.27 -9.32 26.34
N GLY A 309 2.96 -9.91 27.32
CA GLY A 309 3.49 -11.27 27.20
C GLY A 309 2.39 -12.31 26.91
N ARG A 310 1.23 -12.18 27.55
CA ARG A 310 0.08 -13.04 27.28
C ARG A 310 -0.47 -12.83 25.88
N ASP A 311 -0.61 -11.58 25.46
CA ASP A 311 -1.10 -11.25 24.12
C ASP A 311 -0.17 -11.81 23.04
N ILE A 312 1.15 -11.76 23.24
CA ILE A 312 2.14 -12.40 22.37
C ILE A 312 1.93 -13.92 22.32
N VAL A 313 1.78 -14.58 23.47
CA VAL A 313 1.54 -16.04 23.52
C VAL A 313 0.24 -16.44 22.83
N ILE A 314 -0.82 -15.64 22.99
CA ILE A 314 -2.09 -15.85 22.28
C ILE A 314 -1.87 -15.68 20.78
N ALA A 315 -1.19 -14.62 20.34
CA ALA A 315 -0.86 -14.40 18.92
C ALA A 315 0.01 -15.53 18.33
N MET A 316 0.98 -16.06 19.09
CA MET A 316 1.77 -17.23 18.68
C MET A 316 0.90 -18.47 18.47
N ALA A 317 -0.17 -18.67 19.24
CA ALA A 317 -1.05 -19.83 19.11
C ALA A 317 -1.78 -19.88 17.76
N HIS A 318 -2.08 -18.74 17.14
CA HIS A 318 -2.61 -18.65 15.77
C HIS A 318 -1.62 -19.16 14.72
N LEU A 319 -0.33 -19.24 15.06
CA LEU A 319 0.73 -19.72 14.17
C LEU A 319 1.08 -21.19 14.42
N LYS A 320 0.27 -21.95 15.17
CA LYS A 320 0.55 -23.36 15.54
C LYS A 320 0.68 -24.31 14.35
N ALA A 321 0.15 -23.93 13.18
CA ALA A 321 0.28 -24.68 11.95
C ALA A 321 1.69 -24.60 11.34
N ASP A 322 2.54 -23.65 11.77
CA ASP A 322 3.93 -23.59 11.33
C ASP A 322 4.75 -24.78 11.87
N PRO A 323 5.51 -25.50 11.04
CA PRO A 323 6.33 -26.62 11.49
C PRO A 323 7.36 -26.26 12.57
N THR A 324 7.78 -25.00 12.65
CA THR A 324 8.76 -24.51 13.64
C THR A 324 8.14 -24.06 14.95
N PHE A 325 6.81 -24.01 15.05
CA PHE A 325 6.09 -23.58 16.25
C PHE A 325 6.55 -24.31 17.53
N VAL A 326 6.55 -25.65 17.50
CA VAL A 326 6.91 -26.47 18.67
C VAL A 326 8.37 -26.27 19.05
N GLN A 327 9.26 -26.11 18.06
CA GLN A 327 10.68 -25.84 18.31
C GLN A 327 10.85 -24.50 19.02
N VAL A 328 10.28 -23.42 18.47
CA VAL A 328 10.39 -22.07 19.03
C VAL A 328 9.80 -22.01 20.44
N ALA A 329 8.66 -22.65 20.67
CA ALA A 329 8.03 -22.68 21.99
C ALA A 329 8.88 -23.46 23.02
N ARG A 330 9.52 -24.58 22.62
CA ARG A 330 10.45 -25.31 23.50
C ARG A 330 11.73 -24.53 23.80
N GLU A 331 12.27 -23.81 22.82
CA GLU A 331 13.42 -22.93 23.03
C GLU A 331 13.10 -21.83 24.04
N LEU A 332 11.91 -21.23 23.96
CA LEU A 332 11.44 -20.27 24.96
C LEU A 332 11.24 -20.92 26.33
N GLU A 333 10.61 -22.10 26.41
CA GLU A 333 10.42 -22.79 27.68
C GLU A 333 11.77 -23.07 28.39
N GLY A 334 12.77 -23.52 27.62
CA GLY A 334 14.11 -23.82 28.11
C GLY A 334 15.00 -22.60 28.36
N ASP A 335 14.56 -21.39 28.00
CA ASP A 335 15.37 -20.17 28.12
C ASP A 335 15.54 -19.79 29.61
N PRO A 336 16.78 -19.83 30.16
CA PRO A 336 17.03 -19.53 31.56
C PRO A 336 16.85 -18.04 31.89
N HIS A 337 16.89 -17.16 30.88
CA HIS A 337 16.75 -15.71 31.06
C HIS A 337 15.29 -15.27 31.15
N LEU A 338 14.33 -16.13 30.79
CA LEU A 338 12.91 -15.83 30.99
C LEU A 338 12.53 -15.91 32.47
N ARG A 339 11.73 -14.93 32.91
CA ARG A 339 11.18 -14.93 34.27
C ARG A 339 10.23 -16.13 34.44
N PRO A 340 10.15 -16.75 35.64
CA PRO A 340 9.36 -17.97 35.85
C PRO A 340 7.91 -17.89 35.37
N GLN A 341 7.25 -16.77 35.60
CA GLN A 341 5.86 -16.56 35.19
C GLN A 341 5.65 -16.47 33.67
N PHE A 342 6.67 -16.08 32.90
CA PHE A 342 6.62 -16.07 31.43
C PHE A 342 6.88 -17.47 30.89
N ARG A 343 7.82 -18.21 31.49
CA ARG A 343 8.04 -19.63 31.21
C ARG A 343 6.76 -20.46 31.41
N GLU A 344 6.02 -20.19 32.49
CA GLU A 344 4.72 -20.83 32.76
C GLU A 344 3.68 -20.54 31.65
N MET A 345 3.69 -19.36 31.03
CA MET A 345 2.80 -19.06 29.90
C MET A 345 3.15 -19.90 28.67
N VAL A 346 4.45 -20.08 28.38
CA VAL A 346 4.92 -20.93 27.27
C VAL A 346 4.59 -22.40 27.52
N GLN A 347 4.70 -22.87 28.77
CA GLN A 347 4.26 -24.21 29.16
C GLN A 347 2.77 -24.44 28.88
N LYS A 348 1.93 -23.46 29.24
CA LYS A 348 0.50 -23.49 28.93
C LYS A 348 0.23 -23.50 27.43
N LEU A 349 1.01 -22.74 26.65
CA LEU A 349 0.93 -22.74 25.18
C LEU A 349 1.26 -24.13 24.60
N LEU A 350 2.36 -24.75 25.03
CA LEU A 350 2.77 -26.08 24.59
C LEU A 350 1.74 -27.16 24.94
N HIS A 351 1.17 -27.08 26.15
CA HIS A 351 0.11 -27.99 26.58
C HIS A 351 -1.19 -27.82 25.78
N ALA A 352 -1.57 -26.57 25.48
CA ALA A 352 -2.74 -26.30 24.65
C ALA A 352 -2.54 -26.77 23.20
N ALA A 353 -1.33 -26.60 22.66
CA ALA A 353 -0.97 -27.06 21.33
C ALA A 353 -1.01 -28.60 21.23
N SER A 354 -0.51 -29.33 22.23
CA SER A 354 -0.57 -30.80 22.25
C SER A 354 -1.99 -31.34 22.41
N ALA A 355 -2.87 -30.60 23.09
CA ALA A 355 -4.29 -30.91 23.22
C ALA A 355 -5.14 -30.45 22.01
N ASN A 356 -4.52 -29.89 20.96
CA ASN A 356 -5.19 -29.32 19.79
C ASN A 356 -6.26 -28.24 20.11
N LEU A 357 -6.12 -27.56 21.25
CA LEU A 357 -7.07 -26.52 21.65
C LEU A 357 -7.05 -25.35 20.66
N ASN A 358 -8.21 -24.70 20.51
CA ASN A 358 -8.35 -23.50 19.71
C ASN A 358 -7.59 -22.34 20.41
N PRO A 359 -6.88 -21.44 19.68
CA PRO A 359 -6.35 -20.20 20.27
C PRO A 359 -7.38 -19.41 21.09
N ALA A 360 -8.66 -19.45 20.69
CA ALA A 360 -9.76 -18.88 21.45
C ALA A 360 -9.97 -19.54 22.81
N GLU A 361 -9.57 -20.81 23.02
CA GLU A 361 -9.69 -21.56 24.28
C GLU A 361 -8.53 -21.27 25.25
N LEU A 362 -7.48 -20.57 24.80
CA LEU A 362 -6.45 -19.98 25.67
C LEU A 362 -6.99 -18.79 26.52
N VAL A 363 -8.32 -18.63 26.63
CA VAL A 363 -9.01 -17.67 27.52
C VAL A 363 -8.49 -17.73 28.96
N VAL A 364 -7.95 -18.87 29.41
CA VAL A 364 -7.32 -19.01 30.74
C VAL A 364 -6.15 -18.03 30.95
N LEU A 365 -5.52 -17.54 29.87
CA LEU A 365 -4.50 -16.49 29.91
C LEU A 365 -5.08 -15.07 29.84
N LYS A 366 -6.33 -14.89 29.41
CA LYS A 366 -6.97 -13.57 29.28
C LYS A 366 -7.34 -13.03 30.67
N ASN A 367 -6.74 -11.91 31.05
CA ASN A 367 -7.11 -11.17 32.24
C ASN A 367 -8.52 -10.56 32.05
N VAL A 368 -9.45 -10.88 32.94
CA VAL A 368 -10.75 -10.18 33.05
C VAL A 368 -10.51 -8.88 33.83
N LYS A 369 -9.85 -7.88 33.21
CA LYS A 369 -9.85 -6.52 33.77
C LYS A 369 -11.32 -6.04 33.81
N ARG A 370 -11.81 -5.65 34.99
CA ARG A 370 -13.13 -4.98 35.14
C ARG A 370 -13.04 -3.61 34.47
N GLY A 371 -13.66 -3.47 33.30
CA GLY A 371 -13.66 -2.23 32.51
C GLY A 371 -13.93 -2.52 31.03
N ARG A 372 -14.19 -1.47 30.25
CA ARG A 372 -14.33 -1.59 28.79
C ARG A 372 -12.97 -1.97 28.21
N LYS A 373 -12.85 -3.18 27.66
CA LYS A 373 -11.61 -3.63 27.02
C LYS A 373 -11.22 -2.66 25.89
N PRO A 374 -9.91 -2.31 25.75
CA PRO A 374 -9.46 -1.59 24.57
C PRO A 374 -9.78 -2.44 23.34
N THR A 375 -10.22 -1.77 22.28
CA THR A 375 -10.52 -2.37 20.98
C THR A 375 -9.83 -1.54 19.92
N LEU A 376 -9.32 -2.19 18.88
CA LEU A 376 -8.90 -1.48 17.67
C LEU A 376 -10.14 -0.92 16.95
N ALA A 377 -9.93 0.13 16.16
CA ALA A 377 -10.94 0.58 15.24
C ALA A 377 -11.25 -0.53 14.22
N ARG A 378 -12.50 -0.62 13.76
CA ARG A 378 -12.86 -1.55 12.68
C ARG A 378 -12.20 -1.07 11.39
N THR A 379 -11.49 -1.96 10.71
CA THR A 379 -10.99 -1.71 9.35
C THR A 379 -12.16 -1.54 8.39
N GLY A 380 -11.99 -0.69 7.38
CA GLY A 380 -12.98 -0.50 6.32
C GLY A 380 -12.68 -1.39 5.10
N GLU A 381 -13.37 -1.12 4.00
CA GLU A 381 -13.09 -1.65 2.66
C GLU A 381 -12.47 -0.56 1.77
N MET A 382 -11.59 0.27 2.36
CA MET A 382 -10.95 1.35 1.61
C MET A 382 -9.88 0.75 0.69
N GLY A 383 -9.94 1.06 -0.61
CA GLY A 383 -8.91 0.65 -1.56
C GLY A 383 -7.54 1.26 -1.26
N THR A 384 -6.47 0.64 -1.75
CA THR A 384 -5.10 0.99 -1.37
C THR A 384 -4.76 2.45 -1.66
N ILE A 385 -5.17 2.98 -2.81
CA ILE A 385 -4.88 4.38 -3.19
C ILE A 385 -5.54 5.35 -2.21
N SER A 386 -6.79 5.05 -1.84
CA SER A 386 -7.56 5.83 -0.88
C SER A 386 -6.92 5.76 0.51
N GLN A 387 -6.43 4.58 0.91
CA GLN A 387 -5.67 4.43 2.16
C GLN A 387 -4.40 5.30 2.14
N VAL A 388 -3.59 5.21 1.07
CA VAL A 388 -2.35 5.98 0.92
C VAL A 388 -2.62 7.49 0.95
N SER A 389 -3.61 7.95 0.17
CA SER A 389 -4.03 9.35 0.13
C SER A 389 -4.43 9.83 1.52
N PHE A 390 -5.29 9.09 2.22
CA PHE A 390 -5.74 9.44 3.57
C PHE A 390 -4.61 9.50 4.59
N LEU A 391 -3.73 8.49 4.61
CA LEU A 391 -2.61 8.41 5.56
C LEU A 391 -1.58 9.54 5.33
N SER A 392 -1.28 9.84 4.06
CA SER A 392 -0.34 10.92 3.72
C SER A 392 -0.84 12.31 4.13
N GLN A 393 -2.16 12.56 4.07
CA GLN A 393 -2.74 13.84 4.49
C GLN A 393 -2.81 13.99 6.01
N ALA A 394 -2.96 12.87 6.74
CA ALA A 394 -3.03 12.86 8.20
C ALA A 394 -1.66 13.04 8.90
N ALA A 395 -0.57 13.05 8.12
CA ALA A 395 0.79 13.28 8.58
C ALA A 395 1.09 14.76 8.88
N GLY A 396 0.40 15.68 8.19
CA GLY A 396 0.43 17.13 8.43
C GLY A 396 -0.55 17.57 9.52
#